data_AF-A0A815IR03-F1
#
_entry.id   AF-A0A815IR03-F1
#
_cell.length_a   1.000
_cell.length_b   1.000
_cell.length_c   1.000
_cell.angle_alpha   90.00
_cell.angle_beta   90.00
_cell.angle_gamma   90.00
#
_symmetry.space_group_name_H-M   'P 1'
#
loop_
_entity.id
_entity.type
_entity.pdbx_description
1 polymer ?
#
loop_
_entity_poly.entity_id
_entity_poly.type
_entity_poly.pdbx_seq_one_letter_code
_entity_poly.pdbx_strand_id
1 'polypeptide(L)'
;LNHAIYNRNRQGKLWNRLALIQENYIKINGHQQCLNTIYEALQDPYVKLGDRLALCERARKLYSRPKSKGILLAEWITNEEENLIWTVPMPKQIEVTGCLLANDARMGKVTYTIQDPIDGSIQFCTVEQLAINHYRTNEDYTYGIHSEEAIIQTLIGLLFLDLIYTLPAPNLLIDIFQTEPLDFHTDTFYKSRQNQIDE
;
A
#
# COMPACT_ATOMS: atom_id res chain seq x y z
N LEU A 1 1.62 -2.13 -22.89
CA LEU A 1 0.47 -2.20 -21.97
C LEU A 1 -0.80 -1.62 -22.63
N ASN A 2 -0.93 -1.81 -23.95
CA ASN A 2 -1.71 -0.91 -24.81
C ASN A 2 -3.19 -1.31 -24.98
N HIS A 3 -3.72 -2.10 -24.06
CA HIS A 3 -5.14 -2.48 -24.05
C HIS A 3 -5.76 -2.13 -22.70
N ALA A 4 -6.54 -1.05 -22.68
CA ALA A 4 -7.29 -0.57 -21.53
C ALA A 4 -8.61 -1.33 -21.28
N ILE A 5 -8.83 -2.45 -21.97
CA ILE A 5 -10.11 -3.17 -21.95
C ILE A 5 -10.18 -4.13 -20.75
N TYR A 6 -9.10 -4.87 -20.49
CA TYR A 6 -9.06 -5.91 -19.46
C TYR A 6 -8.05 -5.58 -18.36
N ASN A 7 -8.34 -6.00 -17.12
CA ASN A 7 -7.43 -5.91 -15.98
C ASN A 7 -6.87 -4.50 -15.72
N ARG A 8 -7.71 -3.46 -15.91
CA ARG A 8 -7.35 -2.05 -15.67
C ARG A 8 -6.74 -1.84 -14.28
N ASN A 9 -7.32 -2.48 -13.27
CA ASN A 9 -6.84 -2.47 -11.87
C ASN A 9 -5.44 -3.07 -11.66
N ARG A 10 -4.89 -3.82 -12.62
CA ARG A 10 -3.54 -4.40 -12.56
C ARG A 10 -2.50 -3.63 -13.36
N GLN A 11 -2.88 -2.57 -14.09
CA GLN A 11 -1.95 -1.87 -14.97
C GLN A 11 -0.74 -1.32 -14.21
N GLY A 12 -0.93 -0.70 -13.05
CA GLY A 12 0.19 -0.23 -12.24
C GLY A 12 1.17 -1.34 -11.82
N LYS A 13 0.65 -2.50 -11.41
CA LYS A 13 1.49 -3.69 -11.09
C LYS A 13 2.27 -4.19 -12.31
N LEU A 14 1.64 -4.19 -13.49
CA LEU A 14 2.29 -4.62 -14.73
C LEU A 14 3.37 -3.64 -15.18
N TRP A 15 3.13 -2.33 -15.10
CA TRP A 15 4.13 -1.29 -15.35
C TRP A 15 5.33 -1.43 -14.41
N ASN A 16 5.07 -1.55 -13.10
CA ASN A 16 6.10 -1.78 -12.10
C ASN A 16 6.93 -3.04 -12.41
N ARG A 17 6.27 -4.12 -12.85
CA ARG A 17 6.98 -5.35 -13.21
C ARG A 17 7.83 -5.19 -14.47
N LEU A 18 7.33 -4.49 -15.48
CA LEU A 18 8.09 -4.22 -16.71
C LEU A 18 9.33 -3.37 -16.43
N ALA A 19 9.19 -2.28 -15.67
CA ALA A 19 10.30 -1.44 -15.27
C ALA A 19 11.37 -2.22 -14.47
N LEU A 20 10.93 -3.06 -13.52
CA LEU A 20 11.81 -3.95 -12.78
C LEU A 20 12.58 -4.93 -13.70
N ILE A 21 11.91 -5.47 -14.72
CA ILE A 21 12.54 -6.40 -15.67
C ILE A 21 13.60 -5.67 -16.51
N GLN A 22 13.26 -4.51 -17.05
CA GLN A 22 14.16 -3.70 -17.87
C GLN A 22 15.39 -3.24 -17.07
N GLU A 23 15.21 -2.86 -15.81
CA GLU A 23 16.31 -2.46 -14.94
C GLU A 23 17.30 -3.61 -14.68
N ASN A 24 16.81 -4.80 -14.36
CA ASN A 24 17.67 -5.87 -13.82
C ASN A 24 18.12 -6.91 -14.85
N TYR A 25 17.35 -7.12 -15.92
CA TYR A 25 17.56 -8.26 -16.82
C TYR A 25 17.88 -7.86 -18.26
N ILE A 26 17.64 -6.61 -18.67
CA ILE A 26 17.99 -6.14 -20.00
C ILE A 26 19.41 -5.56 -20.02
N LYS A 27 20.30 -6.23 -20.74
CA LYS A 27 21.74 -5.90 -20.77
C LYS A 27 22.07 -4.64 -21.57
N ILE A 28 21.31 -4.35 -22.62
CA ILE A 28 21.57 -3.24 -23.55
C ILE A 28 20.50 -2.18 -23.36
N ASN A 29 20.90 -0.97 -22.95
CA ASN A 29 20.01 0.18 -22.73
C ASN A 29 18.85 -0.06 -21.73
N GLY A 30 18.92 -1.10 -20.90
CA GLY A 30 17.83 -1.49 -19.98
C GLY A 30 17.44 -0.38 -19.01
N HIS A 31 18.43 0.37 -18.49
CA HIS A 31 18.17 1.50 -17.60
C HIS A 31 17.41 2.65 -18.30
N GLN A 32 17.74 2.99 -19.55
CA GLN A 32 17.01 4.01 -20.29
C GLN A 32 15.59 3.53 -20.67
N GLN A 33 15.45 2.25 -21.04
CA GLN A 33 14.13 1.66 -21.30
C GLN A 33 13.25 1.68 -20.04
N CYS A 34 13.83 1.38 -18.88
CA CYS A 34 13.16 1.48 -17.58
C CYS A 34 12.63 2.89 -17.34
N LEU A 35 13.45 3.92 -17.55
CA LEU A 35 13.04 5.32 -17.37
C LEU A 35 11.94 5.75 -18.36
N ASN A 36 12.06 5.37 -19.63
CA ASN A 36 11.01 5.66 -20.63
C ASN A 36 9.70 4.96 -20.27
N THR A 37 9.77 3.71 -19.79
CA THR A 37 8.61 2.92 -19.35
C THR A 37 7.95 3.55 -18.12
N ILE A 38 8.74 4.03 -17.17
CA ILE A 38 8.20 4.75 -16.01
C ILE A 38 7.49 6.03 -16.46
N TYR A 39 8.10 6.79 -17.37
CA TYR A 39 7.48 8.01 -17.90
C TYR A 39 6.12 7.72 -18.57
N GLU A 40 6.04 6.69 -19.42
CA GLU A 40 4.77 6.25 -20.03
C GLU A 40 3.74 5.82 -18.98
N ALA A 41 4.17 5.07 -17.96
CA ALA A 41 3.30 4.63 -16.87
C ALA A 41 2.72 5.80 -16.05
N LEU A 42 3.47 6.89 -15.89
CA LEU A 42 2.99 8.10 -15.22
C LEU A 42 1.93 8.85 -16.05
N GLN A 43 1.88 8.66 -17.37
CA GLN A 43 0.80 9.20 -18.20
C GLN A 43 -0.46 8.33 -18.21
N ASP A 44 -0.40 7.10 -17.66
CA ASP A 44 -1.50 6.15 -17.69
C ASP A 44 -2.51 6.41 -16.55
N PRO A 45 -3.76 6.81 -16.85
CA PRO A 45 -4.75 7.19 -15.84
C PRO A 45 -5.20 6.02 -14.94
N TYR A 46 -4.95 4.76 -15.32
CA TYR A 46 -5.34 3.60 -14.52
C TYR A 46 -4.27 3.16 -13.52
N VAL A 47 -3.08 3.80 -13.54
CA VAL A 47 -2.03 3.56 -12.55
C VAL A 47 -2.38 4.32 -11.28
N LYS A 48 -2.64 3.57 -10.20
CA LYS A 48 -3.01 4.13 -8.89
C LYS A 48 -1.82 4.78 -8.19
N LEU A 49 -2.09 5.67 -7.24
CA LEU A 49 -1.08 6.43 -6.49
C LEU A 49 0.05 5.57 -5.93
N GLY A 50 -0.26 4.45 -5.27
CA GLY A 50 0.76 3.56 -4.70
C GLY A 50 1.71 2.99 -5.75
N ASP A 51 1.20 2.59 -6.91
CA ASP A 51 2.02 2.11 -8.02
C ASP A 51 2.86 3.24 -8.64
N ARG A 52 2.31 4.46 -8.74
CA ARG A 52 3.02 5.67 -9.21
C ARG A 52 4.19 6.02 -8.30
N LEU A 53 3.97 6.01 -6.98
CA LEU A 53 5.03 6.27 -5.99
C LEU A 53 6.17 5.25 -6.11
N ALA A 54 5.84 3.95 -6.22
CA ALA A 54 6.84 2.91 -6.41
C ALA A 54 7.67 3.08 -7.70
N LEU A 55 7.04 3.54 -8.78
CA LEU A 55 7.71 3.85 -10.05
C LEU A 55 8.63 5.08 -9.92
N CYS A 56 8.17 6.16 -9.29
CA CYS A 56 8.97 7.36 -9.06
C CYS A 56 10.19 7.06 -8.17
N GLU A 57 10.00 6.32 -7.08
CA GLU A 57 11.11 5.91 -6.22
C GLU A 57 12.17 5.10 -6.98
N ARG A 58 11.74 4.21 -7.89
CA ARG A 58 12.63 3.44 -8.75
C ARG A 58 13.42 4.37 -9.68
N ALA A 59 12.73 5.29 -10.35
CA ALA A 59 13.37 6.26 -11.24
C ALA A 59 14.43 7.07 -10.49
N ARG A 60 14.11 7.58 -9.31
CA ARG A 60 15.05 8.32 -8.46
C ARG A 60 16.27 7.49 -8.08
N LYS A 61 16.05 6.28 -7.53
CA LYS A 61 17.14 5.37 -7.14
C LYS A 61 18.04 5.00 -8.32
N LEU A 62 17.50 4.90 -9.53
CA LEU A 62 18.25 4.59 -10.75
C LEU A 62 19.04 5.80 -11.27
N TYR A 63 18.41 6.97 -11.27
CA TYR A 63 18.99 8.23 -11.74
C TYR A 63 20.07 8.78 -10.80
N SER A 64 19.90 8.59 -9.49
CA SER A 64 20.88 9.01 -8.48
C SER A 64 22.16 8.16 -8.45
N ARG A 65 22.24 7.09 -9.26
CA ARG A 65 23.45 6.24 -9.29
C ARG A 65 24.61 7.00 -9.92
N PRO A 66 25.82 6.97 -9.33
CA PRO A 66 26.99 7.65 -9.88
C PRO A 66 27.31 7.23 -11.33
N LYS A 67 27.13 5.94 -11.65
CA LYS A 67 27.35 5.38 -13.00
C LYS A 67 26.33 5.85 -14.03
N SER A 68 25.20 6.41 -13.61
CA SER A 68 24.12 6.86 -14.50
C SER A 68 24.23 8.35 -14.85
N LYS A 69 25.05 9.11 -14.12
CA LYS A 69 25.14 10.57 -14.22
C LYS A 69 25.65 10.98 -15.61
N GLY A 70 24.86 11.78 -16.33
CA GLY A 70 25.19 12.24 -17.69
C GLY A 70 25.01 11.20 -18.80
N ILE A 71 24.57 9.98 -18.47
CA ILE A 71 24.30 8.90 -19.44
C ILE A 71 22.79 8.73 -19.66
N LEU A 72 22.00 8.81 -18.58
CA LEU A 72 20.55 8.66 -18.65
C LEU A 72 19.86 10.00 -18.90
N LEU A 73 18.85 10.00 -19.77
CA LEU A 73 18.02 11.15 -20.10
C LEU A 73 16.71 11.06 -19.32
N ALA A 74 16.54 11.91 -18.30
CA ALA A 74 15.35 11.88 -17.44
C ALA A 74 15.09 13.20 -16.69
N GLU A 75 14.97 14.29 -17.44
CA GLU A 75 14.73 15.64 -16.91
C GLU A 75 13.42 15.77 -16.12
N TRP A 76 12.46 14.87 -16.34
CA TRP A 76 11.16 14.86 -15.66
C TRP A 76 11.23 14.36 -14.20
N ILE A 77 12.26 13.60 -13.81
CA ILE A 77 12.30 12.91 -12.51
C ILE A 77 12.25 13.89 -11.34
N THR A 78 12.97 15.01 -11.44
CA THR A 78 13.02 16.01 -10.36
C THR A 78 11.67 16.68 -10.13
N ASN A 79 10.83 16.78 -11.17
CA ASN A 79 9.56 17.49 -11.10
C ASN A 79 8.40 16.58 -10.68
N GLU A 80 8.35 15.33 -11.17
CA GLU A 80 7.20 14.42 -10.98
C GLU A 80 7.11 13.88 -9.55
N GLU A 81 8.23 13.50 -8.93
CA GLU A 81 8.22 12.93 -7.58
C GLU A 81 7.90 14.00 -6.52
N GLU A 82 8.41 15.23 -6.67
CA GLU A 82 8.03 16.37 -5.81
C GLU A 82 6.54 16.69 -5.94
N ASN A 83 5.99 16.66 -7.15
CA ASN A 83 4.55 16.88 -7.39
C ASN A 83 3.67 15.78 -6.77
N LEU A 84 4.12 14.52 -6.76
CA LEU A 84 3.39 13.40 -6.16
C LEU A 84 3.54 13.37 -4.62
N ILE A 85 4.75 13.61 -4.09
CA ILE A 85 5.06 13.49 -2.65
C ILE A 85 4.53 14.67 -1.84
N TRP A 86 4.44 15.89 -2.39
CA TRP A 86 3.94 17.05 -1.63
C TRP A 86 2.48 16.91 -1.17
N THR A 87 1.74 15.93 -1.69
CA THR A 87 0.39 15.63 -1.20
C THR A 87 0.36 14.83 0.11
N VAL A 88 1.47 14.28 0.60
CA VAL A 88 1.48 13.41 1.79
C VAL A 88 2.44 13.96 2.87
N PRO A 89 1.94 14.47 4.01
CA PRO A 89 2.79 14.91 5.10
C PRO A 89 3.57 13.72 5.70
N MET A 90 4.82 13.95 6.09
CA MET A 90 5.62 12.92 6.76
C MET A 90 4.97 12.55 8.10
N PRO A 91 4.71 11.25 8.36
CA PRO A 91 4.11 10.83 9.62
C PRO A 91 5.11 10.98 10.76
N LYS A 92 4.60 11.20 11.99
CA LYS A 92 5.41 11.14 13.21
C LYS A 92 6.04 9.75 13.33
N GLN A 93 7.36 9.70 13.49
CA GLN A 93 8.10 8.46 13.71
C GLN A 93 8.37 8.29 15.21
N ILE A 94 8.14 7.07 15.72
CA ILE A 94 8.37 6.68 17.11
C ILE A 94 9.19 5.39 17.09
N GLU A 95 10.25 5.35 17.88
CA GLU A 95 11.10 4.18 18.02
C GLU A 95 10.74 3.42 19.30
N VAL A 96 10.43 2.13 19.15
CA VAL A 96 10.10 1.22 20.26
C VAL A 96 11.17 0.14 20.33
N THR A 97 11.79 -0.03 21.50
CA THR A 97 12.79 -1.06 21.74
C THR A 97 12.19 -2.24 22.49
N GLY A 98 12.68 -3.46 22.20
CA GLY A 98 12.23 -4.69 22.84
C GLY A 98 13.33 -5.75 22.84
N CYS A 99 13.21 -6.74 23.72
CA CYS A 99 14.16 -7.84 23.81
C CYS A 99 13.80 -8.92 22.79
N LEU A 100 14.74 -9.24 21.90
CA LEU A 100 14.56 -10.24 20.87
C LEU A 100 14.76 -11.64 21.44
N LEU A 101 13.84 -12.56 21.21
CA LEU A 101 14.10 -13.97 21.45
C LEU A 101 15.08 -14.47 20.39
N ALA A 102 16.17 -15.11 20.80
CA ALA A 102 17.13 -15.68 19.85
C ALA A 102 16.41 -16.67 18.92
N ASN A 103 16.25 -16.29 17.65
CA ASN A 103 15.55 -17.10 16.67
C ASN A 103 16.37 -18.37 16.37
N ASP A 104 15.77 -19.55 16.52
CA ASP A 104 16.14 -20.68 15.66
C ASP A 104 15.63 -20.31 14.25
N ALA A 105 16.53 -20.18 13.28
CA ALA A 105 16.31 -19.58 11.95
C ALA A 105 15.24 -20.25 11.07
N ARG A 106 14.46 -21.18 11.65
CA ARG A 106 13.41 -21.99 11.01
C ARG A 106 11.99 -21.47 11.26
N MET A 107 11.79 -20.52 12.18
CA MET A 107 10.47 -19.97 12.51
C MET A 107 10.36 -18.53 11.98
N GLY A 108 9.83 -18.35 10.77
CA GLY A 108 9.86 -17.10 10.00
C GLY A 108 9.15 -15.86 10.59
N LYS A 109 8.76 -15.83 11.88
CA LYS A 109 8.25 -14.63 12.55
C LYS A 109 9.15 -14.25 13.72
N VAL A 110 9.61 -12.99 13.70
CA VAL A 110 10.40 -12.40 14.79
C VAL A 110 9.54 -12.35 16.06
N THR A 111 10.07 -12.90 17.16
CA THR A 111 9.37 -12.96 18.45
C THR A 111 10.14 -12.14 19.48
N TYR A 112 9.42 -11.32 20.24
CA TYR A 112 9.96 -10.49 21.32
C TYR A 112 9.53 -11.04 22.68
N THR A 113 10.18 -10.56 23.73
CA THR A 113 9.78 -10.82 25.12
C THR A 113 9.38 -9.53 25.82
N ILE A 114 8.29 -9.61 26.59
CA ILE A 114 7.81 -8.57 27.50
C ILE A 114 7.74 -9.18 28.89
N GLN A 115 8.12 -8.42 29.90
CA GLN A 115 7.98 -8.82 31.29
C GLN A 115 6.63 -8.34 31.82
N ASP A 116 5.85 -9.24 32.40
CA ASP A 116 4.59 -8.90 33.05
C ASP A 116 4.89 -8.04 34.30
N PRO A 117 4.26 -6.85 34.46
CA PRO A 117 4.51 -5.98 35.62
C PRO A 117 4.06 -6.58 36.96
N ILE A 118 3.15 -7.55 36.95
CA ILE A 118 2.47 -8.07 38.14
C ILE A 118 3.29 -9.19 38.79
N ASP A 119 3.70 -10.18 38.01
CA ASP A 119 4.40 -11.38 38.52
C ASP A 119 5.84 -11.52 38.01
N GLY A 120 6.28 -10.61 37.13
CA GLY A 120 7.61 -10.63 36.55
C GLY A 120 7.84 -11.76 35.53
N SER A 121 6.80 -12.49 35.14
CA SER A 121 6.87 -13.55 34.14
C SER A 121 7.24 -13.00 32.76
N ILE A 122 7.94 -13.81 31.96
CA ILE A 122 8.32 -13.46 30.60
C ILE A 122 7.25 -13.99 29.65
N GLN A 123 6.62 -13.09 28.91
CA GLN A 123 5.65 -13.40 27.87
C GLN A 123 6.28 -13.18 26.49
N PHE A 124 5.99 -14.08 25.55
CA PHE A 124 6.39 -13.96 24.15
C PHE A 124 5.33 -13.16 23.39
N CYS A 125 5.76 -12.22 22.55
CA CYS A 125 4.86 -11.36 21.82
C CYS A 125 5.35 -11.06 20.39
N THR A 126 4.43 -10.60 19.55
CA THR A 126 4.75 -10.05 18.22
C THR A 126 5.23 -8.60 18.33
N VAL A 127 5.67 -8.01 17.21
CA VAL A 127 6.09 -6.59 17.16
C VAL A 127 4.92 -5.64 17.43
N GLU A 128 3.70 -6.01 17.01
CA GLU A 128 2.51 -5.20 17.20
C GLU A 128 2.04 -5.22 18.64
N GLN A 129 2.14 -6.37 19.32
CA GLN A 129 1.90 -6.46 20.76
C GLN A 129 2.94 -5.69 21.57
N LEU A 130 4.20 -5.71 21.14
CA LEU A 130 5.27 -4.86 21.72
C LEU A 130 4.94 -3.38 21.58
N ALA A 131 4.48 -2.94 20.40
CA ALA A 131 4.06 -1.57 20.18
C ALA A 131 2.85 -1.19 21.05
N ILE A 132 1.81 -2.05 21.12
CA ILE A 132 0.64 -1.82 21.99
C ILE A 132 1.07 -1.69 23.46
N ASN A 133 1.98 -2.54 23.93
CA ASN A 133 2.49 -2.44 25.28
C ASN A 133 3.20 -1.11 25.53
N HIS A 134 4.03 -0.65 24.61
CA HIS A 134 4.68 0.67 24.69
C HIS A 134 3.66 1.81 24.85
N TYR A 135 2.62 1.85 24.00
CA TYR A 135 1.58 2.88 24.11
C TYR A 135 0.77 2.80 25.40
N ARG A 136 0.66 1.61 26.02
CA ARG A 136 -0.04 1.44 27.31
C ARG A 136 0.81 1.82 28.52
N THR A 137 2.13 1.61 28.46
CA THR A 137 3.02 1.84 29.60
C THR A 137 3.64 3.23 29.58
N ASN A 138 3.90 3.78 28.39
CA ASN A 138 4.69 5.00 28.23
C ASN A 138 3.86 6.18 27.72
N GLU A 139 2.63 5.94 27.27
CA GLU A 139 1.71 6.94 26.74
C GLU A 139 0.34 6.77 27.42
N ASP A 140 -0.56 7.74 27.29
CA ASP A 140 -1.85 7.78 28.01
C ASP A 140 -2.95 6.90 27.37
N TYR A 141 -2.59 5.74 26.79
CA TYR A 141 -3.55 4.81 26.17
C TYR A 141 -3.92 3.67 27.12
N THR A 142 -5.21 3.46 27.32
CA THR A 142 -5.73 2.36 28.16
C THR A 142 -6.03 1.08 27.38
N TYR A 143 -6.26 1.21 26.07
CA TYR A 143 -6.69 0.11 25.21
C TYR A 143 -6.04 0.19 23.82
N GLY A 144 -5.83 -0.96 23.18
CA GLY A 144 -5.27 -1.05 21.82
C GLY A 144 -5.60 -2.38 21.17
N ILE A 145 -5.95 -2.35 19.88
CA ILE A 145 -6.22 -3.52 19.03
C ILE A 145 -5.28 -3.48 17.84
N HIS A 146 -4.63 -4.59 17.54
CA HIS A 146 -4.00 -4.80 16.25
C HIS A 146 -4.99 -5.44 15.28
N SER A 147 -5.38 -4.71 14.23
CA SER A 147 -6.42 -5.15 13.28
C SER A 147 -6.17 -4.73 11.83
N GLU A 148 -5.00 -4.17 11.52
CA GLU A 148 -4.67 -3.65 10.18
C GLU A 148 -5.82 -2.82 9.60
N GLU A 149 -6.34 -3.16 8.41
CA GLU A 149 -7.49 -2.48 7.81
C GLU A 149 -8.86 -3.01 8.29
N ALA A 150 -8.92 -4.14 9.00
CA ALA A 150 -10.17 -4.83 9.31
C ALA A 150 -11.10 -3.99 10.19
N ILE A 151 -10.56 -3.19 11.12
CA ILE A 151 -11.39 -2.29 11.94
C ILE A 151 -12.08 -1.22 11.09
N ILE A 152 -11.37 -0.63 10.13
CA ILE A 152 -11.94 0.38 9.23
C ILE A 152 -12.97 -0.26 8.29
N GLN A 153 -12.66 -1.43 7.73
CA GLN A 153 -13.61 -2.18 6.89
C GLN A 153 -14.88 -2.56 7.65
N THR A 154 -14.74 -2.98 8.92
CA THR A 154 -15.89 -3.32 9.77
C THR A 154 -16.73 -2.08 10.06
N LEU A 155 -16.10 -0.96 10.41
CA LEU A 155 -16.81 0.31 10.62
C LEU A 155 -17.54 0.77 9.37
N ILE A 156 -16.92 0.69 8.19
CA ILE A 156 -17.56 0.99 6.91
C ILE A 156 -18.75 0.05 6.69
N GLY A 157 -18.57 -1.25 6.87
CA GLY A 157 -19.64 -2.24 6.70
C GLY A 157 -20.82 -2.03 7.65
N LEU A 158 -20.58 -1.57 8.87
CA LEU A 158 -21.62 -1.27 9.85
C LEU A 158 -22.33 0.05 9.58
N LEU A 159 -21.58 1.11 9.24
CA LEU A 159 -22.11 2.46 9.06
C LEU A 159 -22.80 2.66 7.71
N PHE A 160 -22.36 1.94 6.67
CA PHE A 160 -22.82 2.11 5.29
C PHE A 160 -23.57 0.87 4.78
N LEU A 161 -24.07 0.00 5.68
CA LEU A 161 -24.67 -1.27 5.28
C LEU A 161 -25.83 -1.07 4.29
N ASP A 162 -26.72 -0.13 4.57
CA ASP A 162 -27.84 0.27 3.73
C ASP A 162 -27.38 0.81 2.36
N LEU A 163 -26.33 1.63 2.34
CA LEU A 163 -25.76 2.17 1.12
C LEU A 163 -25.05 1.10 0.26
N ILE A 164 -24.31 0.18 0.90
CA ILE A 164 -23.68 -0.97 0.25
C ILE A 164 -24.75 -1.78 -0.49
N TYR A 165 -25.86 -2.07 0.16
CA TYR A 165 -26.93 -2.90 -0.41
C TYR A 165 -28.00 -2.11 -1.18
N THR A 166 -27.84 -0.79 -1.35
CA THR A 166 -28.62 -0.02 -2.32
C THR A 166 -28.18 -0.40 -3.73
N LEU A 167 -29.11 -0.79 -4.61
CA LEU A 167 -28.79 -1.30 -5.95
C LEU A 167 -29.16 -0.27 -7.04
N PRO A 168 -28.22 0.59 -7.48
CA PRO A 168 -28.48 1.61 -8.50
C PRO A 168 -28.61 1.05 -9.92
N ALA A 169 -28.28 -0.23 -10.13
CA ALA A 169 -28.35 -0.92 -11.41
C ALA A 169 -28.79 -2.39 -11.22
N PRO A 170 -29.41 -3.01 -12.24
CA PRO A 170 -29.72 -4.43 -12.20
C PRO A 170 -28.44 -5.29 -12.19
N ASN A 171 -28.57 -6.54 -11.74
CA ASN A 171 -27.50 -7.57 -11.75
C ASN A 171 -26.30 -7.29 -10.83
N LEU A 172 -26.42 -6.38 -9.86
CA LEU A 172 -25.39 -6.19 -8.84
C LEU A 172 -25.42 -7.29 -7.76
N LEU A 173 -26.59 -7.88 -7.52
CA LEU A 173 -26.80 -9.11 -6.76
C LEU A 173 -27.57 -10.09 -7.65
N ILE A 174 -26.92 -11.18 -8.04
CA ILE A 174 -27.40 -12.24 -8.91
C ILE A 174 -27.90 -13.43 -8.09
N ASP A 175 -27.28 -13.69 -6.94
CA ASP A 175 -27.55 -14.85 -6.10
C ASP A 175 -27.70 -14.51 -4.60
N ILE A 176 -28.46 -15.33 -3.88
CA ILE A 176 -28.79 -15.13 -2.46
C ILE A 176 -27.61 -15.36 -1.50
N PHE A 177 -26.53 -15.99 -1.96
CA PHE A 177 -25.34 -16.24 -1.15
C PHE A 177 -24.25 -15.17 -1.32
N GLN A 178 -24.51 -14.11 -2.11
CA GLN A 178 -23.57 -13.00 -2.23
C GLN A 178 -23.44 -12.22 -0.92
N THR A 179 -22.19 -12.02 -0.50
CA THR A 179 -21.84 -11.23 0.70
C THR A 179 -21.59 -9.75 0.38
N GLU A 180 -21.57 -9.39 -0.90
CA GLU A 180 -21.34 -8.03 -1.40
C GLU A 180 -21.87 -7.86 -2.84
N PRO A 181 -22.24 -6.63 -3.23
CA PRO A 181 -22.55 -6.29 -4.61
C PRO A 181 -21.36 -6.50 -5.56
N LEU A 182 -21.61 -6.90 -6.80
CA LEU A 182 -20.55 -7.14 -7.79
C LEU A 182 -19.73 -5.89 -8.16
N ASP A 183 -20.26 -4.69 -7.94
CA ASP A 183 -19.55 -3.45 -8.18
C ASP A 183 -18.68 -2.99 -6.99
N PHE A 184 -18.79 -3.61 -5.80
CA PHE A 184 -18.22 -3.10 -4.53
C PHE A 184 -16.72 -2.79 -4.60
N HIS A 185 -15.93 -3.62 -5.28
CA HIS A 185 -14.47 -3.44 -5.44
C HIS A 185 -14.09 -2.74 -6.76
N THR A 186 -14.97 -1.89 -7.28
CA THR A 186 -14.78 -1.20 -8.56
C THR A 186 -14.99 0.32 -8.42
N ASP A 187 -14.39 1.08 -9.34
CA ASP A 187 -14.58 2.54 -9.39
C ASP A 187 -16.04 2.96 -9.66
N THR A 188 -16.91 2.01 -10.03
CA THR A 188 -18.33 2.28 -10.28
C THR A 188 -19.20 2.26 -9.03
N PHE A 189 -18.74 1.63 -7.94
CA PHE A 189 -19.50 1.57 -6.68
C PHE A 189 -19.77 2.96 -6.12
N TYR A 190 -18.71 3.75 -5.92
CA TYR A 190 -18.83 5.12 -5.44
C TYR A 190 -19.59 6.00 -6.43
N LYS A 191 -19.24 5.95 -7.73
CA LYS A 191 -19.87 6.79 -8.76
C LYS A 191 -21.39 6.60 -8.86
N SER A 192 -21.86 5.38 -8.68
CA SER A 192 -23.29 5.07 -8.76
C SER A 192 -24.06 5.41 -7.48
N ARG A 193 -23.35 5.70 -6.38
CA ARG A 193 -23.91 6.05 -5.06
C ARG A 193 -23.44 7.40 -4.53
N GLN A 194 -22.82 8.22 -5.39
CA GLN A 194 -22.09 9.41 -4.97
C GLN A 194 -22.97 10.37 -4.17
N ASN A 195 -24.17 10.66 -4.67
CA ASN A 195 -25.09 11.59 -4.02
C ASN A 195 -25.50 11.12 -2.61
N GLN A 196 -25.59 9.81 -2.37
CA GLN A 196 -25.96 9.28 -1.06
C GLN A 196 -24.76 9.14 -0.12
N ILE A 197 -23.55 8.97 -0.67
CA ILE A 197 -22.32 8.87 0.12
C ILE A 197 -21.81 10.26 0.54
N ASP A 198 -21.97 11.27 -0.32
CA ASP A 198 -21.49 12.63 -0.09
C ASP A 198 -22.49 13.52 0.67
N GLU A 199 -23.71 13.04 0.95
CA GLU A 199 -24.73 13.70 1.80
C GLU A 199 -24.36 13.64 3.29
#